data_AF-A0A7X7X9I7-F1
#
_entry.id   AF-A0A7X7X9I7-F1
#
_cell.length_a   1.000
_cell.length_b   1.000
_cell.length_c   1.000
_cell.angle_alpha   90.00
_cell.angle_beta   90.00
_cell.angle_gamma   90.00
#
_symmetry.space_group_name_H-M   'P 1'
#
loop_
_entity.id
_entity.type
_entity.pdbx_description
1 polymer ?
#
loop_
_entity_poly.entity_id
_entity_poly.type
_entity_poly.pdbx_seq_one_letter_code
_entity_poly.pdbx_strand_id
1 'polypeptide(L)'
;MKFCYFDESGMGEEPYLVVAGIIVDATRMHVTKDAWADFLEYLSNAAGRKVDEFHSREFYRGNGVWRGTDGAKRAQMIEAVLNWVENRKHKCVFSGIAKKEYEKKLKSDERLKQFKSKWCAAAMHCTLQVQKQHQREAKTKGHSVLIFDREVS
;
A
#
# COMPACT_ATOMS: atom_id res chain seq x y z
N MET A 1 -4.11 -18.99 -3.57
CA MET A 1 -2.99 -18.17 -4.08
C MET A 1 -3.14 -16.78 -3.49
N LYS A 2 -2.05 -16.16 -3.03
CA LYS A 2 -2.08 -14.80 -2.46
C LYS A 2 -1.62 -13.80 -3.52
N PHE A 3 -2.34 -12.69 -3.64
CA PHE A 3 -1.95 -11.53 -4.42
C PHE A 3 -1.55 -10.43 -3.45
N CYS A 4 -0.34 -9.92 -3.60
CA CYS A 4 0.17 -8.83 -2.78
C CYS A 4 0.45 -7.65 -3.70
N TYR A 5 -0.31 -6.57 -3.54
CA TYR A 5 -0.05 -5.32 -4.24
C TYR A 5 0.72 -4.40 -3.30
N PHE A 6 1.84 -3.88 -3.77
CA PHE A 6 2.73 -3.00 -3.02
C PHE A 6 2.82 -1.65 -3.69
N ASP A 7 2.86 -0.62 -2.85
CA ASP A 7 3.07 0.77 -3.23
C ASP A 7 4.10 1.39 -2.27
N GLU A 8 4.79 2.43 -2.73
CA GLU A 8 5.80 3.15 -1.96
C GLU A 8 5.42 4.58 -1.62
N SER A 9 5.97 5.07 -0.52
CA SER A 9 5.91 6.47 -0.15
C SER A 9 7.24 6.93 0.42
N GLY A 10 7.58 8.20 0.20
CA GLY A 10 8.83 8.79 0.65
C GLY A 10 10.01 8.44 -0.25
N MET A 11 9.84 8.47 -1.57
CA MET A 11 10.94 8.31 -2.53
C MET A 11 11.79 9.58 -2.71
N GLY A 12 11.26 10.76 -2.35
CA GLY A 12 11.93 12.05 -2.47
C GLY A 12 12.89 12.36 -1.31
N GLU A 13 12.79 13.57 -0.75
CA GLU A 13 13.67 14.07 0.32
C GLU A 13 13.16 13.73 1.74
N GLU A 14 12.02 13.06 1.86
CA GLU A 14 11.43 12.71 3.16
C GLU A 14 12.39 11.80 3.96
N PRO A 15 12.44 11.87 5.30
CA PRO A 15 13.42 11.11 6.08
C PRO A 15 13.23 9.58 6.05
N TYR A 16 12.03 9.13 5.69
CA TYR A 16 11.65 7.72 5.68
C TYR A 16 11.18 7.31 4.29
N LEU A 17 11.54 6.08 3.90
CA LEU A 17 10.92 5.35 2.81
C LEU A 17 10.04 4.27 3.42
N VAL A 18 8.79 4.17 2.96
CA VAL A 18 7.87 3.10 3.35
C VAL A 18 7.41 2.37 2.10
N VAL A 19 7.52 1.05 2.11
CA VAL A 19 6.83 0.19 1.14
C VAL A 19 5.76 -0.55 1.91
N ALA A 20 4.51 -0.39 1.51
CA ALA A 20 3.36 -1.05 2.13
C ALA A 20 2.62 -1.88 1.09
N GLY A 21 2.02 -2.98 1.52
CA GLY A 21 1.23 -3.81 0.63
C GLY A 21 0.01 -4.42 1.29
N ILE A 22 -1.01 -4.64 0.47
CA ILE A 22 -2.26 -5.30 0.84
C ILE A 22 -2.24 -6.71 0.26
N ILE A 23 -2.49 -7.69 1.13
CA ILE A 23 -2.56 -9.10 0.78
C ILE A 23 -4.02 -9.48 0.59
N VAL A 24 -4.33 -9.96 -0.62
CA VAL A 24 -5.66 -10.38 -1.03
C VAL A 24 -5.65 -11.86 -1.36
N ASP A 25 -6.69 -12.57 -0.93
CA ASP A 25 -6.90 -13.95 -1.34
C ASP A 25 -7.64 -13.98 -2.68
N ALA A 26 -7.06 -14.66 -3.67
CA ALA A 26 -7.64 -14.79 -5.01
C ALA A 26 -9.08 -15.32 -4.99
N THR A 27 -9.40 -16.22 -4.04
CA THR A 27 -10.73 -16.83 -3.91
C THR A 27 -11.82 -15.84 -3.50
N ARG A 28 -11.43 -14.70 -2.90
CA ARG A 28 -12.33 -13.66 -2.37
C ARG A 28 -12.29 -12.37 -3.19
N MET A 29 -11.76 -12.42 -4.41
CA MET A 29 -11.56 -11.23 -5.23
C MET A 29 -12.88 -10.58 -5.65
N HIS A 30 -13.91 -11.36 -5.99
CA HIS A 30 -15.24 -10.83 -6.36
C HIS A 30 -15.86 -10.01 -5.20
N VAL A 31 -15.93 -10.59 -3.98
CA VAL A 31 -16.36 -9.88 -2.76
C VAL A 31 -15.53 -8.63 -2.46
N THR A 32 -14.29 -8.57 -2.94
CA THR A 32 -13.42 -7.39 -2.78
C THR A 32 -13.70 -6.30 -3.79
N LYS A 33 -14.08 -6.67 -5.00
CA LYS A 33 -14.52 -5.69 -6.00
C LYS A 33 -15.86 -5.08 -5.63
N ASP A 34 -16.84 -5.90 -5.26
CA ASP A 34 -18.21 -5.43 -4.95
C ASP A 34 -18.18 -4.41 -3.79
N ALA A 35 -17.57 -4.79 -2.68
CA ALA A 35 -17.47 -3.93 -1.51
C ALA A 35 -16.51 -2.73 -1.68
N TRP A 36 -15.61 -2.77 -2.66
CA TRP A 36 -14.83 -1.58 -3.04
C TRP A 36 -15.70 -0.62 -3.86
N ALA A 37 -16.54 -1.14 -4.76
CA ALA A 37 -17.50 -0.33 -5.50
C ALA A 37 -18.50 0.36 -4.55
N ASP A 38 -19.03 -0.36 -3.57
CA ASP A 38 -19.91 0.21 -2.52
C ASP A 38 -19.21 1.34 -1.76
N PHE A 39 -17.91 1.17 -1.48
CA PHE A 39 -17.12 2.18 -0.78
C PHE A 39 -16.84 3.42 -1.65
N LEU A 40 -16.57 3.23 -2.95
CA LEU A 40 -16.45 4.33 -3.90
C LEU A 40 -17.77 5.10 -4.07
N GLU A 41 -18.91 4.42 -4.02
CA GLU A 41 -20.22 5.07 -4.01
C GLU A 41 -20.41 5.92 -2.74
N TYR A 42 -20.07 5.39 -1.57
CA TYR A 42 -20.07 6.16 -0.33
C TYR A 42 -19.18 7.42 -0.44
N LEU A 43 -17.96 7.29 -0.96
CA LEU A 43 -17.06 8.43 -1.16
C LEU A 43 -17.62 9.42 -2.17
N SER A 44 -18.27 8.94 -3.23
CA SER A 44 -18.90 9.79 -4.24
C SER A 44 -20.01 10.65 -3.64
N ASN A 45 -20.86 10.03 -2.82
CA ASN A 45 -21.93 10.73 -2.10
C ASN A 45 -21.35 11.76 -1.11
N ALA A 46 -20.29 11.39 -0.39
CA ALA A 46 -19.63 12.30 0.53
C ALA A 46 -18.96 13.48 -0.21
N ALA A 47 -18.32 13.26 -1.36
CA ALA A 47 -17.69 14.31 -2.17
C ALA A 47 -18.69 15.15 -2.97
N GLY A 48 -19.93 14.69 -3.13
CA GLY A 48 -20.93 15.31 -4.01
C GLY A 48 -20.59 15.21 -5.50
N ARG A 49 -19.66 14.30 -5.85
CA ARG A 49 -19.17 14.06 -7.21
C ARG A 49 -18.79 12.60 -7.36
N LYS A 50 -18.88 12.05 -8.57
CA LYS A 50 -18.49 10.68 -8.85
C LYS A 50 -16.99 10.47 -8.57
N VAL A 51 -16.67 9.48 -7.75
CA VAL A 51 -15.30 9.02 -7.43
C VAL A 51 -15.16 7.63 -8.03
N ASP A 52 -14.56 7.56 -9.22
CA ASP A 52 -14.28 6.28 -9.90
C ASP A 52 -13.01 5.60 -9.35
N GLU A 53 -12.09 6.39 -8.79
CA GLU A 53 -10.82 5.91 -8.23
C GLU A 53 -10.32 6.85 -7.12
N PHE A 54 -9.68 6.27 -6.10
CA PHE A 54 -9.13 7.03 -4.98
C PHE A 54 -7.62 7.26 -5.14
N HIS A 55 -7.25 8.47 -5.56
CA HIS A 55 -5.87 8.92 -5.62
C HIS A 55 -5.51 9.76 -4.40
N SER A 56 -4.69 9.21 -3.49
CA SER A 56 -4.30 9.86 -2.23
C SER A 56 -3.62 11.22 -2.46
N ARG A 57 -2.76 11.34 -3.48
CA ARG A 57 -2.10 12.60 -3.86
C ARG A 57 -3.09 13.71 -4.20
N GLU A 58 -4.13 13.41 -4.98
CA GLU A 58 -5.17 14.37 -5.34
C GLU A 58 -6.06 14.68 -4.15
N PHE A 59 -6.36 13.68 -3.33
CA PHE A 59 -7.17 13.82 -2.11
C PHE A 59 -6.53 14.76 -1.08
N TYR A 60 -5.26 14.54 -0.73
CA TYR A 60 -4.55 15.39 0.24
C TYR A 60 -4.40 16.82 -0.26
N ARG A 61 -4.13 17.01 -1.56
CA ARG A 61 -4.04 18.34 -2.19
C ARG A 61 -5.40 19.03 -2.36
N GLY A 62 -6.50 18.29 -2.25
CA GLY A 62 -7.85 18.82 -2.51
C GLY A 62 -8.08 19.13 -3.98
N ASN A 63 -7.45 18.37 -4.88
CA ASN A 63 -7.58 18.53 -6.32
C ASN A 63 -8.67 17.63 -6.91
N GLY A 64 -9.00 17.84 -8.19
CA GLY A 64 -9.94 17.02 -8.93
C GLY A 64 -11.32 16.94 -8.28
N VAL A 65 -11.82 15.72 -8.10
CA VAL A 65 -13.13 15.45 -7.48
C VAL A 65 -13.21 15.97 -6.04
N TRP A 66 -12.08 16.14 -5.36
CA TRP A 66 -11.99 16.58 -3.97
C TRP A 66 -12.01 18.10 -3.79
N ARG A 67 -11.95 18.87 -4.88
CA ARG A 67 -11.92 20.34 -4.84
C ARG A 67 -13.16 20.91 -4.18
N GLY A 68 -12.96 21.65 -3.09
CA GLY A 68 -14.04 22.25 -2.28
C GLY A 68 -14.45 21.41 -1.06
N THR A 69 -13.86 20.23 -0.86
CA THR A 69 -14.07 19.44 0.36
C THR A 69 -13.25 20.04 1.50
N ASP A 70 -13.92 20.43 2.59
CA ASP A 70 -13.24 21.01 3.74
C ASP A 70 -12.35 20.01 4.50
N GLY A 71 -11.55 20.51 5.44
CA GLY A 71 -10.62 19.69 6.20
C GLY A 71 -11.29 18.65 7.11
N ALA A 72 -12.42 18.99 7.72
CA ALA A 72 -13.14 18.10 8.63
C ALA A 72 -13.75 16.91 7.88
N LYS A 73 -14.36 17.17 6.72
CA LYS A 73 -14.94 16.16 5.86
C LYS A 73 -13.88 15.26 5.23
N ARG A 74 -12.72 15.81 4.87
CA ARG A 74 -11.56 15.00 4.45
C ARG A 74 -11.06 14.09 5.57
N ALA A 75 -10.98 14.57 6.81
CA ALA A 75 -10.60 13.73 7.95
C ALA A 75 -11.59 12.56 8.15
N GLN A 76 -12.90 12.82 8.05
CA GLN A 76 -13.94 11.78 8.11
C GLN A 76 -13.82 10.75 6.97
N MET A 77 -13.49 11.20 5.76
CA MET A 77 -13.25 10.30 4.64
C MET A 77 -12.01 9.42 4.86
N ILE A 78 -10.91 9.98 5.39
CA ILE A 78 -9.71 9.19 5.75
C ILE A 78 -10.08 8.14 6.81
N GLU A 79 -10.80 8.55 7.85
CA GLU A 79 -11.24 7.63 8.89
C GLU A 79 -12.13 6.51 8.33
N ALA A 80 -13.03 6.83 7.39
CA ALA A 80 -13.82 5.82 6.68
C ALA A 80 -12.96 4.85 5.86
N VAL A 81 -11.90 5.32 5.18
CA VAL A 81 -10.94 4.46 4.47
C VAL A 81 -10.23 3.53 5.45
N LEU A 82 -9.72 4.06 6.56
CA LEU A 82 -9.00 3.28 7.57
C LEU A 82 -9.91 2.22 8.21
N ASN A 83 -11.13 2.61 8.59
CA ASN A 83 -12.14 1.71 9.11
C ASN A 83 -12.55 0.65 8.09
N TRP A 84 -12.65 1.00 6.80
CA TRP A 84 -12.92 0.03 5.74
C TRP A 84 -11.80 -1.00 5.63
N VAL A 85 -10.53 -0.56 5.67
CA VAL A 85 -9.36 -1.45 5.66
C VAL A 85 -9.31 -2.33 6.92
N GLU A 86 -9.63 -1.80 8.09
CA GLU A 86 -9.62 -2.53 9.37
C GLU A 86 -10.73 -3.58 9.46
N ASN A 87 -11.97 -3.19 9.15
CA ASN A 87 -13.13 -4.08 9.20
C ASN A 87 -13.01 -5.22 8.19
N ARG A 88 -12.31 -4.95 7.10
CA ARG A 88 -11.95 -5.95 6.13
C ARG A 88 -10.74 -6.71 6.66
N LYS A 89 -10.84 -8.03 6.79
CA LYS A 89 -9.71 -8.90 7.20
C LYS A 89 -8.60 -9.00 6.13
N HIS A 90 -8.31 -7.91 5.42
CA HIS A 90 -7.10 -7.78 4.63
C HIS A 90 -5.89 -7.85 5.56
N LYS A 91 -4.84 -8.52 5.10
CA LYS A 91 -3.57 -8.49 5.82
C LYS A 91 -2.71 -7.44 5.16
N CYS A 92 -2.18 -6.53 5.97
CA CYS A 92 -1.18 -5.56 5.53
C CYS A 92 0.22 -6.10 5.83
N VAL A 93 1.17 -5.74 4.99
CA VAL A 93 2.60 -5.95 5.18
C VAL A 93 3.29 -4.63 4.88
N PHE A 94 4.34 -4.29 5.61
CA PHE A 94 5.09 -3.08 5.32
C PHE A 94 6.56 -3.22 5.69
N SER A 95 7.37 -2.34 5.12
CA SER A 95 8.76 -2.13 5.48
C SER A 95 9.05 -0.64 5.51
N GLY A 96 9.64 -0.17 6.60
CA GLY A 96 10.11 1.21 6.75
C GLY A 96 11.63 1.27 6.78
N ILE A 97 12.21 2.23 6.08
CA ILE A 97 13.65 2.51 6.06
C ILE A 97 13.88 3.98 6.44
N ALA A 98 14.62 4.21 7.52
CA ALA A 98 15.18 5.53 7.82
C ALA A 98 16.38 5.79 6.88
N LYS A 99 16.27 6.79 5.99
CA LYS A 99 17.23 6.98 4.89
C LYS A 99 18.66 7.26 5.37
N LYS A 100 18.81 8.14 6.36
CA LYS A 100 20.13 8.48 6.93
C LYS A 100 20.84 7.28 7.54
N GLU A 101 20.11 6.45 8.29
CA GLU A 101 20.67 5.24 8.90
C GLU A 101 21.01 4.18 7.85
N TYR A 102 20.17 4.05 6.82
CA TYR A 102 20.45 3.17 5.68
C TYR A 102 21.75 3.57 4.97
N GLU A 103 21.90 4.84 4.63
CA GLU A 103 23.10 5.36 3.94
C GLU A 103 24.37 5.20 4.78
N LYS A 104 24.26 5.42 6.10
CA LYS A 104 25.36 5.18 7.03
C LYS A 104 25.79 3.71 7.04
N LYS A 105 24.84 2.77 7.12
CA LYS A 105 25.11 1.33 7.12
C LYS A 105 25.57 0.80 5.77
N LEU A 106 25.08 1.37 4.67
CA LEU A 106 25.45 0.98 3.30
C LEU A 106 26.97 1.07 3.06
N LYS A 107 27.67 1.98 3.75
CA LYS A 107 29.13 2.14 3.62
C LYS A 107 29.90 0.91 4.09
N SER A 108 29.43 0.22 5.12
CA SER A 108 30.14 -0.89 5.78
C SER A 108 29.46 -2.25 5.66
N ASP A 109 28.18 -2.32 5.31
CA ASP A 109 27.42 -3.58 5.25
C ASP A 109 27.41 -4.15 3.82
N GLU A 110 28.22 -5.18 3.59
CA GLU A 110 28.33 -5.87 2.30
C GLU A 110 27.03 -6.54 1.85
N ARG A 111 26.12 -6.91 2.77
CA ARG A 111 24.82 -7.47 2.40
C ARG A 111 23.90 -6.37 1.89
N LEU A 112 23.91 -5.21 2.53
CA LEU A 112 23.13 -4.07 2.07
C LEU A 112 23.58 -3.57 0.70
N LYS A 113 24.88 -3.63 0.41
CA LYS A 113 25.45 -3.27 -0.91
C LYS A 113 24.95 -4.16 -2.06
N GLN A 114 24.47 -5.37 -1.79
CA GLN A 114 23.90 -6.25 -2.82
C GLN A 114 22.53 -5.75 -3.31
N PHE A 115 21.83 -4.91 -2.53
CA PHE A 115 20.57 -4.30 -2.98
C PHE A 115 20.86 -3.12 -3.90
N LYS A 116 20.25 -3.14 -5.09
CA LYS A 116 20.39 -2.06 -6.09
C LYS A 116 19.89 -0.70 -5.61
N SER A 117 19.01 -0.67 -4.61
CA SER A 117 18.45 0.55 -4.03
C SER A 117 17.82 0.29 -2.65
N LYS A 118 17.57 1.36 -1.89
CA LYS A 118 16.76 1.35 -0.67
C LYS A 118 15.34 0.80 -0.92
N TRP A 119 14.77 1.08 -2.09
CA TRP A 119 13.49 0.51 -2.52
C TRP A 119 13.57 -1.01 -2.65
N CYS A 120 14.62 -1.55 -3.30
CA CYS A 120 14.80 -3.00 -3.42
C CYS A 120 14.98 -3.66 -2.05
N ALA A 121 15.68 -3.00 -1.11
CA ALA A 121 15.83 -3.51 0.25
C ALA A 121 14.48 -3.58 0.99
N ALA A 122 13.65 -2.53 0.89
CA ALA A 122 12.31 -2.51 1.49
C ALA A 122 11.38 -3.56 0.85
N ALA A 123 11.35 -3.63 -0.49
CA ALA A 123 10.57 -4.60 -1.25
C ALA A 123 10.96 -6.06 -0.90
N MET A 124 12.27 -6.33 -0.75
CA MET A 124 12.75 -7.64 -0.34
C MET A 124 12.31 -7.98 1.09
N HIS A 125 12.39 -7.02 2.02
CA HIS A 125 11.92 -7.24 3.38
C HIS A 125 10.42 -7.58 3.42
N CYS A 126 9.59 -6.85 2.67
CA CYS A 126 8.17 -7.19 2.50
C CYS A 126 7.97 -8.59 1.90
N THR A 127 8.72 -8.94 0.86
CA THR A 127 8.68 -10.26 0.20
C THR A 127 8.98 -11.39 1.18
N LEU A 128 10.03 -11.23 2.00
CA LEU A 128 10.41 -12.22 3.01
C LEU A 128 9.35 -12.36 4.11
N GLN A 129 8.68 -11.27 4.49
CA GLN A 129 7.56 -11.31 5.43
C GLN A 129 6.38 -12.11 4.86
N VAL A 130 5.98 -11.85 3.61
CA VAL A 130 4.92 -12.60 2.90
C VAL A 130 5.30 -14.08 2.82
N GLN A 131 6.51 -14.39 2.40
CA GLN A 131 7.01 -15.77 2.34
C GLN A 131 6.94 -16.42 3.72
N LYS A 132 7.50 -15.80 4.75
CA LYS A 132 7.53 -16.35 6.12
C LYS A 132 6.13 -16.65 6.65
N GLN A 133 5.17 -15.78 6.36
CA GLN A 133 3.78 -15.90 6.81
C GLN A 133 3.00 -16.99 6.07
N HIS A 134 3.23 -17.18 4.78
CA HIS A 134 2.41 -18.05 3.93
C HIS A 134 3.08 -19.36 3.50
N GLN A 135 4.39 -19.54 3.73
CA GLN A 135 5.15 -20.74 3.35
C GLN A 135 4.59 -22.07 3.91
N ARG A 136 3.78 -22.02 4.97
CA ARG A 136 3.16 -23.22 5.59
C ARG A 136 1.70 -23.45 5.17
N GLU A 137 1.12 -22.60 4.31
CA GLU A 137 -0.27 -22.76 3.89
C GLU A 137 -0.45 -23.94 2.94
N ALA A 138 -1.23 -24.93 3.37
CA ALA A 138 -1.56 -26.09 2.55
C ALA A 138 -2.40 -25.70 1.32
N LYS A 139 -2.32 -26.50 0.24
CA LYS A 139 -3.13 -26.34 -0.98
C LYS A 139 -2.96 -25.02 -1.74
N THR A 140 -1.88 -24.27 -1.49
CA THR A 140 -1.60 -23.01 -2.19
C THR A 140 -0.62 -23.14 -3.36
N LYS A 141 -0.15 -24.36 -3.68
CA LYS A 141 1.07 -24.62 -4.48
C LYS A 141 2.28 -23.79 -4.03
N GLY A 142 2.24 -23.17 -2.85
CA GLY A 142 3.26 -22.24 -2.36
C GLY A 142 3.39 -20.92 -3.16
N HIS A 143 2.46 -20.62 -4.08
CA HIS A 143 2.60 -19.47 -4.96
C HIS A 143 1.96 -18.20 -4.38
N SER A 144 2.75 -17.14 -4.32
CA SER A 144 2.31 -15.76 -4.09
C SER A 144 2.70 -14.93 -5.31
N VAL A 145 1.77 -14.10 -5.77
CA VAL A 145 2.02 -13.12 -6.83
C VAL A 145 2.24 -11.78 -6.15
N LEU A 146 3.40 -11.17 -6.41
CA LEU A 146 3.77 -9.87 -5.88
C LEU A 146 3.73 -8.87 -7.04
N ILE A 147 2.93 -7.82 -6.88
CA ILE A 147 2.80 -6.72 -7.83
C ILE A 147 3.39 -5.52 -7.13
N PHE A 148 4.51 -5.04 -7.64
CA PHE A 148 5.11 -3.80 -7.19
C PHE A 148 4.69 -2.75 -8.20
N ASP A 149 3.80 -1.85 -7.78
CA ASP A 149 3.62 -0.63 -8.54
C ASP A 149 4.91 0.19 -8.43
N ARG A 150 5.28 0.83 -9.52
CA ARG A 150 6.45 1.69 -9.56
C ARG A 150 6.05 2.90 -10.38
N GLU A 151 6.03 4.06 -9.74
CA GLU A 151 5.94 5.31 -10.49
C GLU A 151 7.23 5.41 -11.34
N VAL A 152 7.10 5.21 -12.66
CA VAL A 152 8.20 5.40 -13.61
C VAL A 152 8.35 6.90 -13.80
N SER A 153 9.10 7.54 -12.89
CA SER A 153 9.55 8.93 -13.01
C SER A 153 10.68 9.06 -14.02
#